data_AF-A0AAN8H2I4-F1
#
_entry.id   AF-A0AAN8H2I4-F1
#
_cell.length_a   1.000
_cell.length_b   1.000
_cell.length_c   1.000
_cell.angle_alpha   90.00
_cell.angle_beta   90.00
_cell.angle_gamma   90.00
#
_symmetry.space_group_name_H-M   'P 1'
#
loop_
_entity.id
_entity.type
_entity.pdbx_description
1 polymer ?
#
loop_
_entity_poly.entity_id
_entity_poly.type
_entity_poly.pdbx_seq_one_letter_code
_entity_poly.pdbx_strand_id
1 'polypeptide(L)'
;MVQTPLTFDKEPMDLQGLEAEVCGVYLQSPSCAGLGGERDSGYDSLRRRMSVLERLTQTHPVWLLLAVTEEEATRILLTQPPGVFLVRKSAALQRKILSVRLKEDQSGTPISHLPVRESQYTFSLEDSGISFADLFRLVAFYCISRDVLPFTLKLPEAIASAKTQKELEEAAQLGAGFWDSALCSQHRTFPRACRPLSRTLSPQRSNREGEESQQRHTGAHCDSAPPYPTLLRLSTVLSPGEKTLQRSPVLRHPPVPPDASPPPPL
;
A
#
# COMPACT_ATOMS: atom_id res chain seq x y z
N MET A 1 -28.96 57.55 54.36
CA MET A 1 -28.21 58.83 54.45
C MET A 1 -27.37 58.90 53.18
N VAL A 2 -27.94 59.48 52.12
CA VAL A 2 -27.58 60.78 51.50
C VAL A 2 -26.16 60.78 50.92
N GLN A 3 -26.05 60.70 49.59
CA GLN A 3 -26.04 61.80 48.61
C GLN A 3 -24.66 62.48 48.46
N THR A 4 -24.28 62.57 47.18
CA THR A 4 -23.21 63.30 46.45
C THR A 4 -23.18 64.83 46.77
N PRO A 5 -22.48 65.77 46.07
CA PRO A 5 -21.64 65.74 44.84
C PRO A 5 -20.41 66.73 44.86
N LEU A 6 -19.71 66.91 43.72
CA LEU A 6 -19.36 68.20 43.04
C LEU A 6 -18.20 67.97 42.05
N THR A 7 -18.45 67.79 40.74
CA THR A 7 -18.40 68.81 39.66
C THR A 7 -17.13 69.69 39.62
N PHE A 8 -16.37 69.55 38.54
CA PHE A 8 -15.93 70.70 37.76
C PHE A 8 -16.19 70.43 36.27
N ASP A 9 -16.81 71.43 35.67
CA ASP A 9 -17.40 71.53 34.35
C ASP A 9 -16.44 72.31 33.42
N LYS A 10 -16.74 72.27 32.12
CA LYS A 10 -16.62 73.38 31.13
C LYS A 10 -15.64 73.22 29.95
N GLU A 11 -16.18 72.67 28.84
CA GLU A 11 -16.45 73.27 27.49
C GLU A 11 -15.58 74.46 26.98
N PRO A 12 -15.45 74.74 25.65
CA PRO A 12 -16.44 74.47 24.59
C PRO A 12 -15.93 74.04 23.18
N MET A 13 -16.83 73.49 22.35
CA MET A 13 -17.23 74.08 21.04
C MET A 13 -18.06 73.12 20.16
N ASP A 14 -19.37 73.35 20.24
CA ASP A 14 -20.33 73.54 19.15
C ASP A 14 -19.83 73.28 17.71
N LEU A 15 -20.37 72.22 17.09
CA LEU A 15 -20.66 72.19 15.66
C LEU A 15 -22.03 71.56 15.47
N GLN A 16 -23.03 72.43 15.54
CA GLN A 16 -24.40 72.19 15.14
C GLN A 16 -24.50 71.89 13.63
N GLY A 17 -25.26 70.85 13.27
CA GLY A 17 -25.88 70.72 11.94
C GLY A 17 -25.38 69.56 11.08
N LEU A 18 -25.98 68.38 11.23
CA LEU A 18 -27.02 67.94 10.31
C LEU A 18 -27.67 66.66 10.87
N GLU A 19 -28.94 66.79 11.21
CA GLU A 19 -29.84 65.67 11.46
C GLU A 19 -30.06 64.85 10.18
N ALA A 20 -30.49 63.62 10.43
CA ALA A 20 -31.31 62.77 9.57
C ALA A 20 -30.59 61.85 8.58
N GLU A 21 -30.90 60.56 8.77
CA GLU A 21 -30.81 59.46 7.82
C GLU A 21 -29.41 58.91 7.51
N VAL A 22 -29.01 57.88 8.27
CA VAL A 22 -28.53 56.61 7.71
C VAL A 22 -28.59 55.57 8.83
N CYS A 23 -29.81 55.16 9.14
CA CYS A 23 -30.09 53.99 9.96
C CYS A 23 -30.50 52.88 9.00
N GLY A 24 -29.61 51.92 8.71
CA GLY A 24 -29.97 50.76 7.90
C GLY A 24 -28.90 50.25 6.95
N VAL A 25 -27.70 49.92 7.44
CA VAL A 25 -26.83 48.95 6.75
C VAL A 25 -26.41 47.86 7.73
N TYR A 26 -27.40 47.22 8.36
CA TYR A 26 -27.25 45.80 8.64
C TYR A 26 -27.34 45.10 7.28
N LEU A 27 -26.27 44.42 6.88
CA LEU A 27 -26.30 43.45 5.79
C LEU A 27 -27.31 42.34 6.12
N GLN A 28 -28.59 42.61 5.89
CA GLN A 28 -29.59 41.60 5.63
C GLN A 28 -29.14 40.88 4.37
N SER A 29 -28.59 39.69 4.55
CA SER A 29 -28.47 38.74 3.46
C SER A 29 -29.87 38.53 2.89
N PRO A 30 -30.12 38.82 1.60
CA PRO A 30 -31.35 38.38 0.98
C PRO A 30 -31.29 36.85 1.00
N SER A 31 -32.34 36.23 1.51
CA SER A 31 -32.67 34.85 1.18
C SER A 31 -32.84 34.78 -0.34
N CYS A 32 -31.73 34.54 -1.03
CA CYS A 32 -31.75 34.15 -2.42
C CYS A 32 -32.25 32.71 -2.43
N ALA A 33 -33.58 32.55 -2.59
CA ALA A 33 -34.16 31.34 -3.12
C ALA A 33 -33.62 31.12 -4.54
N GLY A 34 -32.37 30.66 -4.62
CA GLY A 34 -31.75 30.18 -5.83
C GLY A 34 -32.38 28.85 -6.17
N LEU A 35 -33.27 28.87 -7.16
CA LEU A 35 -33.60 27.68 -7.94
C LEU A 35 -32.29 26.95 -8.23
N GLY A 36 -32.19 25.72 -7.70
CA GLY A 36 -31.05 24.84 -7.85
C GLY A 36 -30.81 24.56 -9.32
N GLY A 37 -30.00 25.42 -9.95
CA GLY A 37 -29.23 25.02 -11.11
C GLY A 37 -28.24 23.99 -10.60
N GLU A 38 -28.39 22.75 -11.04
CA GLU A 38 -27.36 21.72 -11.01
C GLU A 38 -26.12 22.25 -11.72
N ARG A 39 -25.35 23.11 -11.05
CA ARG A 39 -23.93 23.22 -11.32
C ARG A 39 -23.40 21.87 -10.90
N ASP A 40 -23.14 21.01 -11.87
CA ASP A 40 -22.29 19.84 -11.72
C ASP A 40 -20.88 20.36 -11.36
N SER A 41 -20.74 20.82 -10.12
CA SER A 41 -19.50 21.34 -9.60
C SER A 41 -18.60 20.12 -9.48
N GLY A 42 -17.54 20.07 -10.29
CA GLY A 42 -16.59 18.95 -10.29
C GLY A 42 -15.97 18.66 -8.91
N TYR A 43 -16.16 19.55 -7.93
CA TYR A 43 -15.86 19.31 -6.51
C TYR A 43 -16.73 18.23 -5.86
N ASP A 44 -18.00 18.07 -6.24
CA ASP A 44 -18.83 16.97 -5.76
C ASP A 44 -18.36 15.63 -6.34
N SER A 45 -17.94 15.61 -7.62
CA SER A 45 -17.33 14.43 -8.23
C SER A 45 -16.02 14.03 -7.54
N LEU A 46 -15.20 14.99 -7.08
CA LEU A 46 -14.00 14.72 -6.27
C LEU A 46 -14.35 14.28 -4.85
N ARG A 47 -15.35 14.88 -4.20
CA ARG A 47 -15.84 14.43 -2.88
C ARG A 47 -16.44 13.02 -2.92
N ARG A 48 -17.00 12.62 -4.06
CA ARG A 48 -17.44 11.23 -4.31
C ARG A 48 -16.28 10.26 -4.54
N ARG A 49 -15.08 10.73 -4.88
CA ARG A 49 -13.91 9.88 -5.10
C ARG A 49 -13.03 9.86 -3.86
N MET A 50 -13.06 8.72 -3.16
CA MET A 50 -12.35 8.55 -1.89
C MET A 50 -10.83 8.69 -2.07
N SER A 51 -10.22 9.58 -1.27
CA SER A 51 -8.77 9.81 -1.30
C SER A 51 -7.98 8.66 -0.67
N VAL A 52 -6.67 8.57 -0.93
CA VAL A 52 -5.80 7.57 -0.30
C VAL A 52 -5.77 7.74 1.22
N LEU A 53 -5.72 8.98 1.71
CA LEU A 53 -5.73 9.29 3.14
C LEU A 53 -7.06 8.90 3.79
N GLU A 54 -8.17 9.13 3.11
CA GLU A 54 -9.50 8.73 3.59
C GLU A 54 -9.62 7.21 3.70
N ARG A 55 -9.16 6.49 2.67
CA ARG A 55 -9.09 5.02 2.70
C ARG A 55 -8.28 4.53 3.89
N LEU A 56 -7.08 5.07 4.06
CA LEU A 56 -6.19 4.73 5.18
C LEU A 56 -6.84 5.00 6.54
N THR A 57 -7.46 6.17 6.70
CA THR A 57 -8.13 6.56 7.96
C THR A 57 -9.21 5.57 8.35
N GLN A 58 -10.03 5.14 7.39
CA GLN A 58 -11.14 4.24 7.66
C GLN A 58 -10.69 2.80 7.89
N THR A 59 -9.74 2.32 7.09
CA THR A 59 -9.29 0.93 7.15
C THR A 59 -8.08 0.72 8.03
N HIS A 60 -7.80 1.64 8.97
CA HIS A 60 -6.69 1.53 9.90
C HIS A 60 -6.66 0.24 10.72
N PRO A 61 -7.80 -0.36 11.15
CA PRO A 61 -7.75 -1.62 11.88
C PRO A 61 -7.21 -2.79 11.04
N VAL A 62 -7.14 -2.64 9.70
CA VAL A 62 -6.63 -3.66 8.79
C VAL A 62 -5.11 -3.58 8.65
N TRP A 63 -4.57 -2.38 8.47
CA TRP A 63 -3.13 -2.20 8.19
C TRP A 63 -2.33 -1.77 9.42
N LEU A 64 -2.94 -1.21 10.47
CA LEU A 64 -2.29 -0.81 11.72
C LEU A 64 -2.42 -1.91 12.79
N LEU A 65 -1.73 -3.02 12.58
CA LEU A 65 -1.79 -4.20 13.43
C LEU A 65 -0.73 -4.17 14.54
N LEU A 66 -0.95 -3.34 15.56
CA LEU A 66 0.04 -3.13 16.64
C LEU A 66 0.30 -4.38 17.50
N ALA A 67 -0.63 -5.33 17.55
CA ALA A 67 -0.51 -6.56 18.33
C ALA A 67 0.16 -7.73 17.58
N VAL A 68 0.43 -7.57 16.28
CA VAL A 68 0.98 -8.62 15.43
C VAL A 68 2.50 -8.72 15.56
N THR A 69 3.02 -9.94 15.69
CA THR A 69 4.47 -10.21 15.78
C THR A 69 5.15 -10.09 14.40
N GLU A 70 6.49 -10.16 14.39
CA GLU A 70 7.26 -10.10 13.14
C GLU A 70 6.99 -11.29 12.22
N GLU A 71 6.90 -12.48 12.81
CA GLU A 71 6.68 -13.75 12.12
C GLU A 71 5.29 -13.76 11.49
N GLU A 72 4.29 -13.30 12.24
CA GLU A 72 2.91 -13.23 11.78
C GLU A 72 2.74 -12.17 10.68
N ALA A 73 3.36 -10.99 10.84
CA ALA A 73 3.40 -9.99 9.78
C ALA A 73 4.05 -10.53 8.50
N THR A 74 5.15 -11.28 8.64
CA THR A 74 5.85 -11.91 7.52
C THR A 74 4.95 -12.95 6.84
N ARG A 75 4.28 -13.81 7.62
CA ARG A 75 3.32 -14.81 7.11
C ARG A 75 2.22 -14.15 6.29
N ILE A 76 1.62 -13.08 6.81
CA ILE A 76 0.59 -12.30 6.12
C ILE A 76 1.17 -11.73 4.82
N LEU A 77 2.25 -10.95 4.89
CA LEU A 77 2.80 -10.23 3.74
C LEU A 77 3.38 -11.13 2.65
N LEU A 78 3.93 -12.29 2.98
CA LEU A 78 4.45 -13.25 1.99
C LEU A 78 3.36 -13.75 1.04
N THR A 79 2.12 -13.79 1.51
CA THR A 79 0.97 -14.19 0.71
C THR A 79 0.37 -13.08 -0.13
N GLN A 80 0.86 -11.86 0.03
CA GLN A 80 0.38 -10.67 -0.65
C GLN A 80 1.29 -10.31 -1.84
N PRO A 81 0.77 -9.55 -2.82
CA PRO A 81 1.58 -9.03 -3.91
C PRO A 81 2.64 -8.02 -3.41
N PRO A 82 3.74 -7.82 -4.17
CA PRO A 82 4.73 -6.78 -3.86
C PRO A 82 4.11 -5.39 -3.79
N GLY A 83 4.49 -4.61 -2.78
CA GLY A 83 3.87 -3.31 -2.48
C GLY A 83 3.01 -3.29 -1.24
N VAL A 84 2.39 -4.42 -0.88
CA VAL A 84 1.48 -4.49 0.26
C VAL A 84 2.27 -4.34 1.57
N PHE A 85 1.65 -3.67 2.53
CA PHE A 85 2.29 -3.31 3.78
C PHE A 85 1.33 -3.44 4.96
N LEU A 86 1.92 -3.43 6.16
CA LEU A 86 1.24 -3.22 7.43
C LEU A 86 2.19 -2.52 8.39
N VAL A 87 1.64 -1.92 9.44
CA VAL A 87 2.38 -1.28 10.52
C VAL A 87 2.13 -2.07 11.80
N ARG A 88 3.20 -2.54 12.43
CA ARG A 88 3.16 -3.29 13.70
C ARG A 88 3.97 -2.59 14.78
N LYS A 89 3.79 -2.96 16.05
CA LYS A 89 4.71 -2.55 17.12
C LYS A 89 5.79 -3.61 17.29
N SER A 90 7.06 -3.23 17.22
CA SER A 90 8.16 -4.12 17.57
C SER A 90 8.37 -4.09 19.08
N ALA A 91 8.34 -5.26 19.72
CA ALA A 91 8.66 -5.40 21.13
C ALA A 91 10.17 -5.18 21.41
N ALA A 92 11.04 -5.54 20.46
CA ALA A 92 12.48 -5.36 20.60
C ALA A 92 12.89 -3.88 20.54
N LEU A 93 12.29 -3.12 19.62
CA LEU A 93 12.62 -1.71 19.41
C LEU A 93 11.68 -0.74 20.17
N GLN A 94 10.58 -1.25 20.74
CA GLN A 94 9.50 -0.47 21.34
C GLN A 94 8.98 0.67 20.43
N ARG A 95 9.04 0.46 19.12
CA ARG A 95 8.67 1.43 18.06
C ARG A 95 7.72 0.79 17.06
N LYS A 96 6.98 1.64 16.33
CA LYS A 96 6.22 1.18 15.17
C LYS A 96 7.17 0.84 14.03
N ILE A 97 6.90 -0.26 13.34
CA ILE A 97 7.67 -0.74 12.19
C ILE A 97 6.72 -0.88 11.01
N LEU A 98 7.05 -0.21 9.91
CA LEU A 98 6.40 -0.40 8.61
C LEU A 98 7.01 -1.64 7.95
N SER A 99 6.22 -2.70 7.83
CA SER A 99 6.62 -3.96 7.19
C SER A 99 6.03 -4.02 5.78
N VAL A 100 6.86 -4.27 4.77
CA VAL A 100 6.48 -4.16 3.36
C VAL A 100 6.92 -5.40 2.57
N ARG A 101 6.03 -5.95 1.74
CA ARG A 101 6.35 -7.04 0.81
C ARG A 101 7.20 -6.51 -0.34
N LEU A 102 8.47 -6.92 -0.38
CA LEU A 102 9.38 -6.64 -1.49
C LEU A 102 9.18 -7.62 -2.64
N LYS A 103 9.66 -7.24 -3.83
CA LYS A 103 9.77 -8.14 -4.97
C LYS A 103 11.05 -8.97 -4.81
N GLU A 104 10.97 -10.26 -5.12
CA GLU A 104 12.04 -11.26 -4.86
C GLU A 104 13.38 -10.98 -5.56
N ASP A 105 13.38 -10.17 -6.62
CA ASP A 105 14.56 -9.80 -7.40
C ASP A 105 15.39 -8.65 -6.80
N GLN A 106 14.86 -7.93 -5.79
CA GLN A 106 15.50 -6.69 -5.29
C GLN A 106 16.40 -6.91 -4.06
N SER A 107 16.05 -7.87 -3.22
CA SER A 107 16.73 -8.12 -1.95
C SER A 107 16.53 -9.59 -1.60
N GLY A 108 17.59 -10.29 -1.22
CA GLY A 108 17.51 -11.70 -0.81
C GLY A 108 16.53 -11.94 0.35
N THR A 109 16.04 -10.89 1.01
CA THR A 109 14.92 -10.91 1.94
C THR A 109 13.60 -10.49 1.27
N PRO A 110 12.53 -11.29 1.41
CA PRO A 110 11.24 -11.02 0.77
C PRO A 110 10.43 -9.87 1.41
N ILE A 111 10.77 -9.47 2.64
CA ILE A 111 10.07 -8.44 3.43
C ILE A 111 11.09 -7.39 3.90
N SER A 112 10.70 -6.12 3.82
CA SER A 112 11.44 -4.99 4.41
C SER A 112 10.80 -4.58 5.73
N HIS A 113 11.61 -4.34 6.75
CA HIS A 113 11.17 -3.76 8.01
C HIS A 113 11.79 -2.37 8.18
N LEU A 114 10.95 -1.35 8.17
CA LEU A 114 11.37 0.06 8.21
C LEU A 114 10.89 0.66 9.52
N PRO A 115 11.79 0.98 10.46
CA PRO A 115 11.38 1.60 11.71
C PRO A 115 10.81 2.99 11.49
N VAL A 116 9.69 3.27 12.16
CA VAL A 116 9.07 4.59 12.20
C VAL A 116 9.69 5.36 13.36
N ARG A 117 10.30 6.50 13.06
CA ARG A 117 10.77 7.47 14.03
C ARG A 117 9.60 8.35 14.46
N GLU A 118 9.25 8.26 15.73
CA GLU A 118 8.23 9.09 16.39
C GLU A 118 8.94 10.14 17.23
N SER A 119 8.79 11.41 16.85
CA SER A 119 9.24 12.57 17.62
C SER A 119 8.02 13.24 18.27
N GLN A 120 8.24 14.28 19.09
CA GLN A 120 7.17 14.91 19.90
C GLN A 120 5.92 15.31 19.08
N TYR A 121 6.09 15.75 17.83
CA TYR A 121 5.00 16.23 16.97
C TYR A 121 5.06 15.68 15.55
N THR A 122 5.97 14.75 15.27
CA THR A 122 6.21 14.29 13.91
C THR A 122 6.52 12.80 13.81
N PHE A 123 6.21 12.24 12.65
CA PHE A 123 6.46 10.86 12.25
C PHE A 123 7.32 10.86 10.99
N SER A 124 8.32 9.99 10.92
CA SER A 124 9.20 9.81 9.75
C SER A 124 9.67 8.36 9.68
N LEU A 125 10.18 7.92 8.53
CA LEU A 125 11.00 6.70 8.47
C LEU A 125 12.45 7.06 8.85
N GLU A 126 13.19 6.15 9.47
CA GLU A 126 14.53 6.48 10.00
C GLU A 126 15.52 7.03 8.97
N ASP A 127 15.42 6.59 7.71
CA ASP A 127 16.31 7.02 6.62
C ASP A 127 15.75 8.18 5.79
N SER A 128 14.59 8.71 6.17
CA SER A 128 13.83 9.69 5.40
C SER A 128 14.11 11.11 5.86
N GLY A 129 14.30 12.03 4.91
CA GLY A 129 14.47 13.47 5.18
C GLY A 129 13.15 14.22 5.39
N ILE A 130 12.01 13.54 5.26
CA ILE A 130 10.67 14.13 5.34
C ILE A 130 9.95 13.63 6.59
N SER A 131 9.18 14.53 7.21
CA SER A 131 8.41 14.24 8.41
C SER A 131 6.97 14.71 8.27
N PHE A 132 6.08 14.02 8.97
CA PHE A 132 4.63 14.18 8.86
C PHE A 132 4.03 14.45 10.23
N ALA A 133 2.90 15.16 10.27
CA ALA A 133 2.20 15.44 11.52
C ALA A 133 1.63 14.19 12.20
N ASP A 134 1.32 13.16 11.42
CA ASP A 134 0.70 11.93 11.90
C ASP A 134 1.12 10.72 11.04
N LEU A 135 0.91 9.52 11.59
CA LEU A 135 1.23 8.26 10.92
C LEU A 135 0.42 8.04 9.63
N PHE A 136 -0.82 8.52 9.58
CA PHE A 136 -1.71 8.34 8.44
C PHE A 136 -1.20 9.10 7.22
N ARG A 137 -0.76 10.35 7.42
CA ARG A 137 -0.12 11.18 6.40
C ARG A 137 1.21 10.61 5.95
N LEU A 138 1.99 10.06 6.87
CA LEU A 138 3.22 9.34 6.53
C LEU A 138 2.89 8.21 5.55
N VAL A 139 2.00 7.29 5.95
CA VAL A 139 1.64 6.15 5.10
C VAL A 139 1.00 6.60 3.78
N ALA A 140 0.12 7.60 3.82
CA ALA A 140 -0.52 8.15 2.64
C ALA A 140 0.50 8.72 1.65
N PHE A 141 1.52 9.42 2.14
CA PHE A 141 2.61 9.91 1.30
C PHE A 141 3.36 8.74 0.66
N TYR A 142 3.72 7.71 1.42
CA TYR A 142 4.45 6.56 0.87
C TYR A 142 3.62 5.68 -0.08
N CYS A 143 2.29 5.81 -0.07
CA CYS A 143 1.41 5.24 -1.11
C CYS A 143 1.45 6.02 -2.43
N ILE A 144 1.83 7.31 -2.40
CA ILE A 144 1.85 8.21 -3.55
C ILE A 144 3.27 8.41 -4.09
N SER A 145 4.25 8.47 -3.20
CA SER A 145 5.66 8.74 -3.46
C SER A 145 6.55 7.68 -2.82
N ARG A 146 7.72 7.47 -3.41
CA ARG A 146 8.66 6.43 -2.98
C ARG A 146 9.56 6.89 -1.85
N ASP A 147 10.09 8.11 -1.94
CA ASP A 147 11.20 8.59 -1.10
C ASP A 147 12.29 7.51 -0.93
N VAL A 148 12.52 7.00 0.30
CA VAL A 148 13.49 5.94 0.59
C VAL A 148 13.07 4.53 0.14
N LEU A 149 11.84 4.33 -0.32
CA LEU A 149 11.33 3.02 -0.71
C LEU A 149 11.73 2.62 -2.14
N PRO A 150 11.96 1.32 -2.40
CA PRO A 150 12.18 0.82 -3.75
C PRO A 150 10.96 0.95 -4.67
N PHE A 151 9.75 1.12 -4.12
CA PHE A 151 8.51 1.36 -4.85
C PHE A 151 7.46 1.98 -3.89
N THR A 152 6.37 2.50 -4.43
CA THR A 152 5.29 3.07 -3.62
C THR A 152 4.52 1.96 -2.92
N LEU A 153 4.10 2.22 -1.68
CA LEU A 153 3.23 1.32 -0.93
C LEU A 153 1.91 1.12 -1.68
N LYS A 154 1.33 -0.07 -1.52
CA LYS A 154 0.03 -0.43 -2.08
C LYS A 154 -0.90 -0.86 -0.97
N LEU A 155 -2.07 -0.25 -0.92
CA LEU A 155 -3.16 -0.76 -0.12
C LEU A 155 -3.59 -2.13 -0.65
N PRO A 156 -4.09 -3.03 0.22
CA PRO A 156 -4.79 -4.23 -0.23
C PRO A 156 -5.86 -3.87 -1.25
N GLU A 157 -6.00 -4.68 -2.30
CA GLU A 157 -6.82 -4.31 -3.45
C GLU A 157 -8.27 -4.02 -3.08
N ALA A 158 -8.88 -4.82 -2.19
CA ALA A 158 -10.24 -4.56 -1.71
C ALA A 158 -10.43 -3.13 -1.14
N ILE A 159 -9.39 -2.58 -0.49
CA ILE A 159 -9.39 -1.22 0.04
C ILE A 159 -9.08 -0.21 -1.05
N ALA A 160 -8.16 -0.52 -1.97
CA ALA A 160 -7.79 0.35 -3.08
C ALA A 160 -8.91 0.50 -4.12
N SER A 161 -9.67 -0.56 -4.39
CA SER A 161 -10.73 -0.62 -5.39
C SER A 161 -12.09 -0.17 -4.86
N ALA A 162 -12.25 -0.04 -3.53
CA ALA A 162 -13.53 0.32 -2.93
C ALA A 162 -14.08 1.62 -3.52
N LYS A 163 -15.35 1.62 -3.91
CA LYS A 163 -16.01 2.80 -4.49
C LYS A 163 -16.95 3.48 -3.51
N THR A 164 -17.31 2.78 -2.44
CA THR A 164 -18.25 3.27 -1.43
C THR A 164 -17.63 3.23 -0.05
N GLN A 165 -18.08 4.15 0.80
CA GLN A 165 -17.76 4.20 2.23
C GLN A 165 -18.05 2.87 2.92
N LYS A 166 -19.20 2.28 2.60
CA LYS A 166 -19.68 1.03 3.19
C LYS A 166 -18.70 -0.13 2.95
N GLU A 167 -18.14 -0.24 1.74
CA GLU A 167 -17.14 -1.28 1.43
C GLU A 167 -15.88 -1.15 2.31
N LEU A 168 -15.43 0.08 2.59
CA LEU A 168 -14.30 0.31 3.48
C LEU A 168 -14.63 0.02 4.94
N GLU A 169 -15.84 0.36 5.38
CA GLU A 169 -16.32 0.03 6.73
C GLU A 169 -16.42 -1.48 6.93
N GLU A 170 -16.94 -2.23 5.95
CA GLU A 170 -16.96 -3.69 5.97
C GLU A 170 -15.54 -4.27 6.06
N ALA A 171 -14.58 -3.73 5.30
CA ALA A 171 -13.18 -4.13 5.42
C ALA A 171 -12.58 -3.78 6.79
N ALA A 172 -12.88 -2.59 7.32
CA ALA A 172 -12.40 -2.13 8.62
C ALA A 172 -12.94 -2.96 9.78
N GLN A 173 -14.19 -3.42 9.71
CA GLN A 173 -14.81 -4.28 10.71
C GLN A 173 -14.12 -5.64 10.85
N LEU A 174 -13.51 -6.15 9.78
CA LEU A 174 -12.73 -7.40 9.84
C LEU A 174 -11.40 -7.21 10.59
N GLY A 175 -10.85 -5.99 10.59
CA GLY A 175 -9.58 -5.66 11.25
C GLY A 175 -8.45 -6.60 10.86
N ALA A 176 -7.81 -7.23 11.84
CA ALA A 176 -6.77 -8.24 11.58
C ALA A 176 -7.30 -9.47 10.80
N GLY A 177 -8.56 -9.85 11.01
CA GLY A 177 -9.21 -10.95 10.29
C GLY A 177 -9.44 -10.67 8.80
N PHE A 178 -9.23 -9.43 8.34
CA PHE A 178 -9.25 -9.08 6.92
C PHE A 178 -8.27 -9.94 6.11
N TRP A 179 -7.08 -10.19 6.64
CA TRP A 179 -6.00 -10.87 5.91
C TRP A 179 -6.29 -12.35 5.63
N ASP A 180 -7.14 -12.97 6.45
CA ASP A 180 -7.62 -14.35 6.27
C ASP A 180 -8.97 -14.41 5.52
N SER A 181 -9.60 -13.26 5.27
CA SER A 181 -10.93 -13.17 4.65
C SER A 181 -10.91 -13.38 3.14
N ALA A 182 -12.09 -13.67 2.58
CA ALA A 182 -12.29 -13.79 1.14
C ALA A 182 -11.95 -12.50 0.37
N LEU A 183 -12.10 -11.33 1.00
CA LEU A 183 -11.81 -10.03 0.39
C LEU A 183 -10.31 -9.87 0.08
N CYS A 184 -9.46 -10.48 0.90
CA CYS A 184 -8.02 -10.56 0.69
C CYS A 184 -7.65 -11.68 -0.31
N SER A 185 -8.43 -12.77 -0.35
CA SER A 185 -8.12 -13.95 -1.17
C SER A 185 -8.62 -13.89 -2.61
N GLN A 186 -9.57 -13.01 -2.96
CA GLN A 186 -10.08 -12.84 -4.32
C GLN A 186 -8.99 -12.57 -5.38
N HIS A 187 -7.82 -12.10 -4.97
CA HIS A 187 -6.67 -11.91 -5.86
C HIS A 187 -5.54 -12.95 -5.65
N ARG A 188 -5.68 -13.91 -4.73
CA ARG A 188 -4.78 -15.09 -4.68
C ARG A 188 -4.98 -16.04 -5.86
N THR A 189 -6.11 -15.92 -6.57
CA THR A 189 -6.53 -16.84 -7.65
C THR A 189 -6.35 -16.30 -9.07
N PHE A 190 -5.45 -15.33 -9.30
CA PHE A 190 -5.04 -14.99 -10.67
C PHE A 190 -3.55 -15.20 -10.95
N PRO A 191 -3.10 -16.45 -11.15
CA PRO A 191 -2.19 -16.75 -12.23
C PRO A 191 -3.04 -17.12 -13.45
N ARG A 192 -3.29 -16.17 -14.36
CA ARG A 192 -3.78 -16.42 -15.75
C ARG A 192 -4.67 -17.67 -15.91
N ALA A 193 -5.96 -17.58 -15.56
CA ALA A 193 -6.91 -18.55 -16.09
C ALA A 193 -7.08 -18.28 -17.60
N CYS A 194 -6.59 -19.24 -18.37
CA CYS A 194 -6.53 -19.27 -19.81
C CYS A 194 -7.88 -18.96 -20.48
N ARG A 195 -7.76 -18.41 -21.70
CA ARG A 195 -8.74 -18.28 -22.79
C ARG A 195 -10.07 -19.02 -22.59
N PRO A 196 -11.21 -18.43 -23.00
CA PRO A 196 -12.45 -19.18 -23.14
C PRO A 196 -12.20 -20.31 -24.15
N LEU A 197 -12.23 -21.56 -23.68
CA LEU A 197 -12.27 -22.73 -24.53
C LEU A 197 -13.56 -22.62 -25.35
N SER A 198 -13.39 -22.21 -26.60
CA SER A 198 -14.40 -22.35 -27.63
C SER A 198 -14.71 -23.85 -27.73
N ARG A 199 -15.82 -24.27 -27.12
CA ARG A 199 -16.38 -25.61 -27.33
C ARG A 199 -16.92 -25.64 -28.75
N THR A 200 -16.07 -26.09 -29.67
CA THR A 200 -16.51 -26.63 -30.96
C THR A 200 -17.35 -27.88 -30.67
N LEU A 201 -18.67 -27.73 -30.75
CA LEU A 201 -19.58 -28.86 -30.86
C LEU A 201 -19.64 -29.26 -32.34
N SER A 202 -18.95 -30.34 -32.69
CA SER A 202 -19.24 -31.11 -33.90
C SER A 202 -19.94 -32.39 -33.44
N PRO A 203 -21.20 -32.64 -33.80
CA PRO A 203 -21.81 -33.95 -33.64
C PRO A 203 -21.42 -34.81 -34.85
N GLN A 204 -20.61 -35.83 -34.61
CA GLN A 204 -20.44 -36.93 -35.55
C GLN A 204 -21.69 -37.82 -35.46
N ARG A 205 -22.44 -37.94 -36.55
CA ARG A 205 -23.40 -39.05 -36.74
C ARG A 205 -23.30 -39.59 -38.16
N SER A 206 -22.86 -40.84 -38.20
CA SER A 206 -23.01 -41.86 -39.24
C SER A 206 -24.30 -41.72 -40.06
N ASN A 207 -24.21 -41.80 -41.39
CA ASN A 207 -24.87 -42.85 -42.16
C ASN A 207 -24.31 -42.98 -43.59
N ARG A 208 -24.45 -44.21 -44.08
CA ARG A 208 -23.98 -44.81 -45.34
C ARG A 208 -24.78 -44.33 -46.55
N GLU A 209 -24.32 -44.82 -47.72
CA GLU A 209 -24.86 -44.71 -49.10
C GLU A 209 -24.26 -43.50 -49.85
N GLY A 210 -23.70 -43.58 -51.05
CA GLY A 210 -23.45 -44.60 -52.07
C GLY A 210 -22.79 -43.87 -53.26
N GLU A 211 -22.27 -44.62 -54.25
CA GLU A 211 -21.90 -44.17 -55.61
C GLU A 211 -20.56 -43.39 -55.74
N GLU A 212 -19.49 -43.99 -56.25
CA GLU A 212 -19.14 -44.24 -57.68
C GLU A 212 -18.68 -42.98 -58.45
N SER A 213 -17.35 -42.86 -58.63
CA SER A 213 -16.63 -42.45 -59.86
C SER A 213 -15.19 -42.11 -59.47
N GLN A 214 -14.22 -42.99 -59.78
CA GLN A 214 -13.41 -42.93 -61.00
C GLN A 214 -12.72 -41.58 -61.23
N GLN A 215 -11.39 -41.65 -61.32
CA GLN A 215 -10.52 -41.04 -62.35
C GLN A 215 -9.25 -40.47 -61.70
N ARG A 216 -8.20 -41.29 -61.57
CA ARG A 216 -6.95 -41.28 -62.34
C ARG A 216 -5.97 -40.12 -62.02
N HIS A 217 -4.78 -40.45 -61.50
CA HIS A 217 -3.43 -40.36 -62.14
C HIS A 217 -2.98 -38.90 -62.39
N THR A 218 -1.80 -38.39 -62.04
CA THR A 218 -0.39 -38.81 -62.23
C THR A 218 0.47 -37.78 -61.46
N GLY A 219 1.61 -38.12 -60.84
CA GLY A 219 2.99 -37.86 -61.35
C GLY A 219 3.31 -36.34 -61.49
N ALA A 220 4.41 -35.74 -61.03
CA ALA A 220 5.76 -36.15 -60.64
C ALA A 220 6.41 -34.93 -59.88
N HIS A 221 7.34 -35.10 -58.93
CA HIS A 221 8.81 -34.98 -59.11
C HIS A 221 9.25 -33.53 -59.47
N CYS A 222 10.18 -32.80 -58.85
CA CYS A 222 11.47 -33.05 -58.17
C CYS A 222 11.77 -31.85 -57.22
N ASP A 223 12.37 -32.06 -56.04
CA ASP A 223 13.80 -31.86 -55.71
C ASP A 223 14.12 -30.36 -55.40
N SER A 224 14.59 -29.95 -54.22
CA SER A 224 15.77 -30.47 -53.54
C SER A 224 15.69 -30.50 -52.01
N ALA A 225 16.47 -31.45 -51.49
CA ALA A 225 16.51 -31.95 -50.13
C ALA A 225 17.51 -31.19 -49.21
N PRO A 226 17.54 -31.50 -47.89
CA PRO A 226 18.16 -30.74 -46.80
C PRO A 226 19.60 -31.19 -46.52
N PRO A 227 20.17 -30.90 -45.33
CA PRO A 227 20.19 -31.99 -44.34
C PRO A 227 20.06 -31.56 -42.85
N TYR A 228 19.41 -32.44 -42.10
CA TYR A 228 19.56 -32.73 -40.65
C TYR A 228 20.98 -33.37 -40.41
N PRO A 229 21.38 -33.95 -39.24
CA PRO A 229 20.66 -34.26 -37.99
C PRO A 229 21.50 -33.91 -36.73
N THR A 230 21.11 -34.22 -35.49
CA THR A 230 21.52 -35.48 -34.81
C THR A 230 20.86 -35.56 -33.43
N LEU A 231 20.23 -36.70 -33.13
CA LEU A 231 19.90 -37.19 -31.78
C LEU A 231 20.95 -38.21 -31.34
N LEU A 232 20.98 -38.46 -30.02
CA LEU A 232 21.67 -39.52 -29.24
C LEU A 232 23.02 -39.08 -28.63
N ARG A 233 23.12 -38.93 -27.31
CA ARG A 233 23.25 -39.95 -26.23
C ARG A 233 24.74 -40.27 -25.97
N LEU A 234 25.04 -40.55 -24.69
CA LEU A 234 26.22 -41.23 -24.08
C LEU A 234 27.05 -40.24 -23.23
N SER A 235 26.83 -40.18 -21.92
CA SER A 235 27.41 -41.04 -20.87
C SER A 235 28.91 -40.81 -20.66
N THR A 236 29.31 -40.77 -19.37
CA THR A 236 30.52 -41.39 -18.80
C THR A 236 31.56 -40.43 -18.18
N VAL A 237 31.84 -40.70 -16.89
CA VAL A 237 33.12 -40.58 -16.14
C VAL A 237 33.49 -39.19 -15.62
N LEU A 238 33.49 -38.94 -14.30
CA LEU A 238 34.25 -39.53 -13.17
C LEU A 238 35.72 -39.02 -13.10
N SER A 239 35.95 -38.13 -12.11
CA SER A 239 37.19 -37.94 -11.31
C SER A 239 38.40 -37.21 -11.92
N PRO A 240 39.47 -36.88 -11.14
CA PRO A 240 39.58 -36.34 -9.75
C PRO A 240 40.69 -35.26 -9.57
N GLY A 241 40.82 -34.71 -8.34
CA GLY A 241 42.06 -34.10 -7.78
C GLY A 241 42.30 -32.63 -8.13
N GLU A 242 42.84 -31.74 -7.29
CA GLU A 242 43.60 -31.81 -6.03
C GLU A 242 43.32 -30.53 -5.21
N LYS A 243 42.94 -30.61 -3.93
CA LYS A 243 43.79 -30.36 -2.74
C LYS A 243 44.74 -29.15 -2.86
N THR A 244 44.43 -28.06 -2.15
CA THR A 244 45.44 -27.41 -1.29
C THR A 244 44.80 -26.80 -0.05
N LEU A 245 45.21 -27.37 1.08
CA LEU A 245 45.31 -26.84 2.43
C LEU A 245 45.30 -25.29 2.53
N GLN A 246 44.53 -24.73 3.47
CA GLN A 246 44.94 -23.72 4.47
C GLN A 246 43.70 -23.43 5.35
N ARG A 247 43.56 -24.13 6.47
CA ARG A 247 44.08 -23.73 7.80
C ARG A 247 43.13 -22.74 8.47
N SER A 248 42.29 -23.30 9.34
CA SER A 248 41.53 -22.60 10.38
C SER A 248 42.41 -21.66 11.20
N PRO A 249 41.85 -20.56 11.72
CA PRO A 249 42.27 -20.04 13.00
C PRO A 249 41.15 -20.18 14.03
N VAL A 250 41.55 -20.83 15.11
CA VAL A 250 40.93 -20.93 16.42
C VAL A 250 40.71 -19.54 17.03
N LEU A 251 39.63 -19.45 17.83
CA LEU A 251 39.28 -18.47 18.86
C LEU A 251 40.27 -17.34 19.15
N ARG A 252 39.74 -16.10 19.14
CA ARG A 252 40.09 -15.10 20.16
C ARG A 252 38.83 -14.46 20.72
N HIS A 253 38.58 -14.75 21.99
CA HIS A 253 37.69 -13.97 22.84
C HIS A 253 38.28 -12.56 23.04
N PRO A 254 37.43 -11.53 23.22
CA PRO A 254 37.89 -10.21 23.64
C PRO A 254 38.45 -10.26 25.08
N PRO A 255 39.42 -9.39 25.43
CA PRO A 255 39.99 -9.33 26.77
C PRO A 255 38.93 -8.86 27.80
N VAL A 256 38.87 -9.59 28.91
CA VAL A 256 38.06 -9.27 30.10
C VAL A 256 38.67 -8.04 30.79
N PRO A 257 37.87 -7.04 31.22
CA PRO A 257 38.37 -5.89 31.97
C PRO A 257 38.87 -6.32 33.37
N PRO A 258 39.88 -5.64 33.93
CA PRO A 258 40.38 -5.96 35.27
C PRO A 258 39.33 -5.66 36.35
N ASP A 259 39.29 -6.59 37.29
CA ASP A 259 38.50 -6.66 38.52
C ASP A 259 38.38 -5.32 39.25
N ALA A 260 37.16 -4.82 39.42
CA ALA A 260 36.86 -3.69 40.29
C ALA A 260 36.77 -4.21 41.72
N SER A 261 37.70 -3.78 42.57
CA SER A 261 37.78 -4.14 43.99
C SER A 261 36.44 -3.95 44.71
N PRO A 262 36.07 -4.85 45.65
CA PRO A 262 34.85 -4.68 46.44
C PRO A 262 34.96 -3.47 47.37
N PRO A 263 33.85 -2.75 47.64
CA PRO A 263 33.84 -1.65 48.60
C PRO A 263 34.05 -2.16 50.04
N PRO A 264 34.68 -1.36 50.92
CA PRO A 264 34.79 -1.69 52.34
C PRO A 264 33.42 -1.59 53.02
N PRO A 265 33.18 -2.38 54.09
CA PRO A 265 31.93 -2.32 54.83
C PRO A 265 31.83 -1.04 55.67
N LEU A 266 30.66 -0.39 55.61
CA LEU A 266 30.12 0.48 56.66
C LEU A 266 28.69 0.04 56.96
#